data_AF-A0AAU7GAR5-F1
#
_entry.id   AF-A0AAU7GAR5-F1
#
_cell.length_a   1.000
_cell.length_b   1.000
_cell.length_c   1.000
_cell.angle_alpha   90.00
_cell.angle_beta   90.00
_cell.angle_gamma   90.00
#
_symmetry.space_group_name_H-M   'P 1'
#
loop_
_entity.id
_entity.type
_entity.pdbx_description
1 polymer ?
#
loop_
_entity_poly.entity_id
_entity_poly.type
_entity_poly.pdbx_seq_one_letter_code
_entity_poly.pdbx_strand_id
1 'polypeptide(L)'
;MSWTLTADRIDDLARGAAVLGTGGGGDPYIGSLLARQALAVHGPVTVVGLDEVPDDALVLTVAMMGAPTVMVEKLPSLDEVIAPVNALGTYLGRPVTHVACAEVGGVNSTIPVAAAAALGLPLIDADGMGRAFPELQMVLPTLYGVTASPLAFSDEKGNVGVLQTVDNHWTERIARVACVEMGCSIMISGFPMPGPVAREALVPGSLQHCVDIGSGIARARAEKTDPVSATVALLDGREFFGGKVVDVERGTTAGFARGRARIEGDAGTLTLSFQNEHLIARTDDEVFVTTPDLIIVLDAESGEPITTEGLRYGQRVRVVAAPSDPRWHQEAALAMVGPGYFGYDVPSHRFDGTPEGALAGAVA
;
A
#
# COMPACT_ATOMS: atom_id res chain seq x y z
N MET A 1 17.38 -9.27 -9.46
CA MET A 1 17.61 -10.72 -9.24
C MET A 1 16.29 -11.39 -8.98
N SER A 2 15.81 -12.14 -9.97
CA SER A 2 14.55 -12.86 -9.89
C SER A 2 14.52 -13.89 -8.76
N TRP A 3 13.35 -14.09 -8.18
CA TRP A 3 13.09 -15.09 -7.16
C TRP A 3 11.71 -15.73 -7.37
N THR A 4 11.43 -16.80 -6.65
CA THR A 4 10.17 -17.54 -6.80
C THR A 4 9.29 -17.31 -5.57
N LEU A 5 8.07 -16.84 -5.80
CA LEU A 5 7.06 -16.68 -4.75
C LEU A 5 6.20 -17.95 -4.66
N THR A 6 6.28 -18.60 -3.51
CA THR A 6 5.56 -19.81 -3.14
C THR A 6 4.57 -19.53 -2.03
N ALA A 7 3.60 -20.44 -1.84
CA ALA A 7 2.50 -20.24 -0.88
C ALA A 7 2.96 -20.06 0.57
N ASP A 8 4.11 -20.62 0.95
CA ASP A 8 4.71 -20.50 2.28
C ASP A 8 5.28 -19.10 2.58
N ARG A 9 5.61 -18.30 1.55
CA ARG A 9 6.09 -16.93 1.74
C ARG A 9 4.96 -15.89 1.84
N ILE A 10 3.71 -16.30 1.63
CA ILE A 10 2.56 -15.37 1.60
C ILE A 10 2.29 -14.74 2.96
N ASP A 11 2.43 -15.48 4.06
CA ASP A 11 2.20 -14.92 5.40
C ASP A 11 3.23 -13.84 5.74
N ASP A 12 4.48 -14.02 5.29
CA ASP A 12 5.53 -13.02 5.48
C ASP A 12 5.32 -11.81 4.56
N LEU A 13 4.99 -12.03 3.29
CA LEU A 13 4.62 -10.96 2.35
C LEU A 13 3.47 -10.12 2.92
N ALA A 14 2.41 -10.78 3.39
CA ALA A 14 1.22 -10.14 3.94
C ALA A 14 1.52 -9.33 5.21
N ARG A 15 2.32 -9.87 6.12
CA ARG A 15 2.71 -9.16 7.35
C ARG A 15 3.56 -7.93 7.02
N GLY A 16 4.56 -8.06 6.14
CA GLY A 16 5.36 -6.91 5.72
C GLY A 16 4.55 -5.86 4.96
N ALA A 17 3.61 -6.30 4.12
CA ALA A 17 2.68 -5.40 3.42
C ALA A 17 1.77 -4.64 4.39
N ALA A 18 1.34 -5.24 5.49
CA ALA A 18 0.58 -4.53 6.52
C ALA A 18 1.45 -3.53 7.32
N VAL A 19 2.75 -3.81 7.48
CA VAL A 19 3.71 -2.84 8.04
C VAL A 19 3.89 -1.64 7.09
N LEU A 20 4.22 -1.89 5.82
CA LEU A 20 4.43 -0.83 4.82
C LEU A 20 3.13 -0.13 4.39
N GLY A 21 1.98 -0.75 4.61
CA GLY A 21 0.66 -0.17 4.39
C GLY A 21 0.32 0.99 5.33
N THR A 22 1.12 1.28 6.37
CA THR A 22 0.92 2.44 7.26
C THR A 22 -0.48 2.55 7.85
N GLY A 23 -1.08 1.41 8.17
CA GLY A 23 -2.44 1.35 8.68
C GLY A 23 -3.53 1.19 7.63
N GLY A 24 -3.23 1.34 6.34
CA GLY A 24 -4.18 1.13 5.25
C GLY A 24 -3.77 0.01 4.30
N GLY A 25 -4.21 0.08 3.04
CA GLY A 25 -4.14 -1.02 2.09
C GLY A 25 -5.06 -2.22 2.40
N GLY A 26 -5.86 -2.15 3.47
CA GLY A 26 -6.81 -3.18 3.89
C GLY A 26 -6.20 -4.39 4.60
N ASP A 27 -7.04 -5.25 5.17
CA ASP A 27 -6.59 -6.49 5.84
C ASP A 27 -6.00 -7.47 4.82
N PRO A 28 -4.70 -7.82 4.90
CA PRO A 28 -4.07 -8.73 3.95
C PRO A 28 -4.55 -10.17 4.10
N TYR A 29 -5.29 -10.54 5.14
CA TYR A 29 -5.71 -11.92 5.39
C TYR A 29 -6.54 -12.50 4.24
N ILE A 30 -7.54 -11.76 3.75
CA ILE A 30 -8.42 -12.22 2.67
C ILE A 30 -7.64 -12.37 1.36
N GLY A 31 -6.81 -11.38 1.02
CA GLY A 31 -5.96 -11.46 -0.16
C GLY A 31 -4.91 -12.57 -0.07
N SER A 32 -4.37 -12.84 1.13
CA SER A 32 -3.47 -13.97 1.40
C SER A 32 -4.11 -15.33 1.14
N LEU A 33 -5.38 -15.50 1.53
CA LEU A 33 -6.12 -16.74 1.24
C LEU A 33 -6.26 -16.95 -0.26
N LEU A 34 -6.64 -15.90 -1.00
CA LEU A 34 -6.78 -15.95 -2.44
C LEU A 34 -5.44 -16.22 -3.14
N ALA A 35 -4.37 -15.53 -2.72
CA ALA A 35 -3.03 -15.72 -3.27
C ALA A 35 -2.51 -17.14 -3.03
N ARG A 36 -2.66 -17.69 -1.82
CA ARG A 36 -2.29 -19.09 -1.53
C ARG A 36 -3.08 -20.07 -2.38
N GLN A 37 -4.38 -19.86 -2.53
CA GLN A 37 -5.22 -20.71 -3.37
C GLN A 37 -4.75 -20.66 -4.83
N ALA A 38 -4.51 -19.46 -5.37
CA ALA A 38 -4.04 -19.30 -6.74
C ALA A 38 -2.68 -19.97 -6.96
N LEU A 39 -1.73 -19.79 -6.04
CA LEU A 39 -0.41 -20.45 -6.10
C LEU A 39 -0.50 -21.98 -5.99
N ALA A 40 -1.45 -22.50 -5.20
CA ALA A 40 -1.66 -23.94 -5.06
C ALA A 40 -2.27 -24.56 -6.34
N VAL A 41 -3.15 -23.83 -7.03
CA VAL A 41 -3.85 -24.31 -8.24
C VAL A 41 -2.99 -24.12 -9.50
N HIS A 42 -2.35 -22.95 -9.65
CA HIS A 42 -1.65 -22.56 -10.88
C HIS A 42 -0.12 -22.69 -10.79
N GLY A 43 0.41 -22.92 -9.59
CA GLY A 43 1.84 -23.03 -9.34
C GLY A 43 2.47 -21.73 -8.85
N PRO A 44 3.78 -21.76 -8.53
CA PRO A 44 4.50 -20.60 -8.01
C PRO A 44 4.67 -19.50 -9.05
N VAL A 45 4.81 -18.26 -8.59
CA VAL A 45 5.00 -17.08 -9.45
C VAL A 45 6.48 -16.71 -9.51
N THR A 46 6.99 -16.45 -10.72
CA THR A 46 8.31 -15.82 -10.89
C THR A 46 8.20 -14.34 -10.59
N VAL A 47 8.96 -13.88 -9.61
CA VAL A 47 9.09 -12.47 -9.25
C VAL A 47 10.39 -11.94 -9.87
N VAL A 48 10.32 -10.91 -10.71
CA VAL A 48 11.45 -10.38 -11.48
C VAL A 48 11.87 -9.00 -10.98
N GLY A 49 13.18 -8.72 -10.96
CA GLY A 49 13.66 -7.36 -10.71
C GLY A 49 13.30 -6.43 -11.86
N LEU A 50 13.21 -5.12 -11.58
CA LEU A 50 12.95 -4.10 -12.59
C LEU A 50 14.00 -4.09 -13.71
N ASP A 51 15.26 -4.42 -13.39
CA ASP A 51 16.38 -4.56 -14.34
C ASP A 51 16.21 -5.70 -15.34
N GLU A 52 15.34 -6.67 -15.03
CA GLU A 52 15.06 -7.85 -15.86
C GLU A 52 13.81 -7.64 -16.75
N VAL A 53 13.08 -6.54 -16.58
CA VAL A 53 11.88 -6.24 -17.36
C VAL A 53 12.25 -5.81 -18.79
N PRO A 54 11.76 -6.51 -19.84
CA PRO A 54 12.05 -6.17 -21.24
C PRO A 54 11.55 -4.78 -21.64
N ASP A 55 12.25 -4.13 -22.56
CA ASP A 55 11.89 -2.78 -23.01
C ASP A 55 10.52 -2.71 -23.70
N ASP A 56 10.14 -3.78 -24.39
CA ASP A 56 8.87 -3.89 -25.10
C ASP A 56 7.74 -4.47 -24.23
N ALA A 57 7.97 -4.66 -22.92
CA ALA A 57 6.95 -5.16 -22.00
C ALA A 57 5.67 -4.31 -22.02
N LEU A 58 4.54 -4.94 -21.71
CA LEU A 58 3.34 -4.25 -21.27
C LEU A 58 3.11 -4.62 -19.81
N VAL A 59 3.48 -3.69 -18.93
CA VAL A 59 3.28 -3.79 -17.49
C VAL A 59 1.92 -3.17 -17.15
N LEU A 60 1.12 -3.88 -16.37
CA LEU A 60 -0.10 -3.34 -15.75
C LEU A 60 -0.03 -3.46 -14.24
N THR A 61 -0.53 -2.45 -13.53
CA THR A 61 -0.81 -2.60 -12.11
C THR A 61 -2.10 -3.38 -11.91
N VAL A 62 -2.16 -4.20 -10.87
CA VAL A 62 -3.40 -4.81 -10.38
C VAL A 62 -3.61 -4.37 -8.94
N ALA A 63 -4.85 -4.04 -8.59
CA ALA A 63 -5.22 -3.65 -7.23
C ALA A 63 -6.73 -3.86 -7.02
N MET A 64 -7.15 -3.67 -5.77
CA MET A 64 -8.54 -3.50 -5.39
C MET A 64 -8.79 -2.03 -5.06
N MET A 65 -9.92 -1.52 -5.52
CA MET A 65 -10.46 -0.21 -5.15
C MET A 65 -11.76 -0.41 -4.39
N GLY A 66 -11.86 0.22 -3.21
CA GLY A 66 -13.09 0.16 -2.42
C GLY A 66 -12.84 0.35 -0.93
N ALA A 67 -13.84 -0.04 -0.15
CA ALA A 67 -13.77 -0.02 1.31
C ALA A 67 -13.24 -1.38 1.81
N PRO A 68 -12.07 -1.45 2.48
CA PRO A 68 -11.54 -2.71 3.00
C PRO A 68 -12.50 -3.46 3.92
N THR A 69 -13.33 -2.73 4.68
CA THR A 69 -14.35 -3.33 5.56
C THR A 69 -15.37 -4.18 4.80
N VAL A 70 -15.64 -3.87 3.53
CA VAL A 70 -16.61 -4.61 2.70
C VAL A 70 -16.02 -5.93 2.22
N MET A 71 -14.70 -6.02 2.01
CA MET A 71 -14.05 -7.24 1.54
C MET A 71 -14.21 -8.44 2.49
N VAL A 72 -14.43 -8.17 3.78
CA VAL A 72 -14.68 -9.22 4.78
C VAL A 72 -16.02 -9.93 4.53
N GLU A 73 -16.98 -9.23 3.92
CA GLU A 73 -18.32 -9.78 3.59
C GLU A 73 -18.44 -10.15 2.11
N LYS A 74 -17.70 -9.45 1.24
CA LYS A 74 -17.70 -9.59 -0.21
C LYS A 74 -16.35 -10.16 -0.68
N LEU A 75 -16.14 -11.45 -0.42
CA LEU A 75 -14.88 -12.12 -0.74
C LEU A 75 -14.59 -12.10 -2.25
N PRO A 76 -13.37 -11.71 -2.66
CA PRO A 76 -13.03 -11.65 -4.07
C PRO A 76 -12.84 -13.04 -4.67
N SER A 77 -13.20 -13.17 -5.95
CA SER A 77 -12.92 -14.37 -6.74
C SER A 77 -11.71 -14.15 -7.66
N LEU A 78 -11.08 -15.24 -8.09
CA LEU A 78 -9.97 -15.14 -9.03
C LEU A 78 -10.40 -14.61 -10.40
N ASP A 79 -11.61 -14.97 -10.84
CA ASP A 79 -12.21 -14.47 -12.09
C ASP A 79 -12.38 -12.95 -12.05
N GLU A 80 -12.83 -12.41 -10.91
CA GLU A 80 -12.94 -10.97 -10.67
C GLU A 80 -11.56 -10.29 -10.71
N VAL A 81 -10.50 -10.93 -10.21
CA VAL A 81 -9.14 -10.37 -10.21
C VAL A 81 -8.54 -10.30 -11.62
N ILE A 82 -8.74 -11.32 -12.46
CA ILE A 82 -8.11 -11.39 -13.79
C ILE A 82 -8.92 -10.67 -14.88
N ALA A 83 -10.22 -10.45 -14.68
CA ALA A 83 -11.09 -9.83 -15.67
C ALA A 83 -10.62 -8.43 -16.13
N PRO A 84 -10.18 -7.50 -15.26
CA PRO A 84 -9.69 -6.20 -15.67
C PRO A 84 -8.41 -6.29 -16.50
N VAL A 85 -7.50 -7.21 -16.15
CA VAL A 85 -6.24 -7.43 -16.87
C VAL A 85 -6.52 -7.91 -18.30
N ASN A 86 -7.42 -8.87 -18.45
CA ASN A 86 -7.84 -9.39 -19.76
C ASN A 86 -8.58 -8.34 -20.59
N ALA A 87 -9.44 -7.53 -19.96
CA ALA A 87 -10.16 -6.44 -20.61
C ALA A 87 -9.20 -5.36 -21.12
N LEU A 88 -8.17 -4.99 -20.34
CA LEU A 88 -7.14 -4.06 -20.80
C LEU A 88 -6.28 -4.65 -21.91
N GLY A 89 -5.85 -5.91 -21.82
CA GLY A 89 -5.11 -6.55 -22.91
C GLY A 89 -5.90 -6.53 -24.24
N THR A 90 -7.21 -6.76 -24.16
CA THR A 90 -8.12 -6.67 -25.32
C THR A 90 -8.22 -5.23 -25.83
N TYR A 91 -8.44 -4.27 -24.94
CA TYR A 91 -8.59 -2.86 -25.28
C TYR A 91 -7.32 -2.26 -25.91
N LEU A 92 -6.15 -2.60 -25.37
CA LEU A 92 -4.84 -2.16 -25.85
C LEU A 92 -4.41 -2.90 -27.13
N GLY A 93 -5.10 -3.98 -27.51
CA GLY A 93 -4.83 -4.74 -28.73
C GLY A 93 -3.51 -5.52 -28.69
N ARG A 94 -2.95 -5.78 -27.50
CA ARG A 94 -1.69 -6.52 -27.32
C ARG A 94 -1.68 -7.28 -25.98
N PRO A 95 -0.98 -8.41 -25.88
CA PRO A 95 -0.93 -9.19 -24.64
C PRO A 95 -0.22 -8.41 -23.53
N VAL A 96 -0.77 -8.50 -22.32
CA VAL A 96 -0.11 -8.09 -21.07
C VAL A 96 1.03 -9.05 -20.80
N THR A 97 2.21 -8.53 -20.45
CA THR A 97 3.38 -9.38 -20.25
C THR A 97 3.84 -9.45 -18.80
N HIS A 98 3.54 -8.44 -17.99
CA HIS A 98 3.95 -8.38 -16.58
C HIS A 98 2.86 -7.76 -15.72
N VAL A 99 2.76 -8.23 -14.48
CA VAL A 99 1.93 -7.63 -13.43
C VAL A 99 2.84 -6.89 -12.46
N ALA A 100 2.39 -5.74 -11.98
CA ALA A 100 3.00 -5.01 -10.86
C ALA A 100 1.96 -4.73 -9.77
N CYS A 101 2.43 -4.52 -8.55
CA CYS A 101 1.57 -4.00 -7.49
C CYS A 101 1.38 -2.49 -7.67
N ALA A 102 0.17 -1.98 -7.42
CA ALA A 102 -0.04 -0.53 -7.36
C ALA A 102 0.64 0.06 -6.10
N GLU A 103 0.63 -0.71 -5.01
CA GLU A 103 1.17 -0.34 -3.70
C GLU A 103 1.62 -1.59 -2.92
N VAL A 104 2.50 -1.42 -1.93
CA VAL A 104 2.81 -2.46 -0.94
C VAL A 104 2.02 -2.26 0.36
N GLY A 105 0.70 -2.21 0.25
CA GLY A 105 -0.24 -2.08 1.36
C GLY A 105 -1.23 -3.23 1.42
N GLY A 106 -1.27 -3.95 2.54
CA GLY A 106 -2.36 -4.85 2.88
C GLY A 106 -2.75 -5.84 1.76
N VAL A 107 -4.01 -5.81 1.35
CA VAL A 107 -4.55 -6.70 0.32
C VAL A 107 -3.98 -6.43 -1.07
N ASN A 108 -3.58 -5.18 -1.36
CA ASN A 108 -3.05 -4.78 -2.66
C ASN A 108 -1.63 -5.31 -2.93
N SER A 109 -0.98 -5.89 -1.92
CA SER A 109 0.26 -6.66 -2.08
C SER A 109 0.04 -8.14 -2.38
N THR A 110 -1.18 -8.67 -2.18
CA THR A 110 -1.49 -10.10 -2.32
C THR A 110 -2.39 -10.41 -3.51
N ILE A 111 -3.30 -9.51 -3.88
CA ILE A 111 -4.14 -9.65 -5.08
C ILE A 111 -3.31 -9.76 -6.37
N PRO A 112 -2.24 -8.96 -6.57
CA PRO A 112 -1.41 -9.07 -7.78
C PRO A 112 -0.70 -10.42 -7.89
N VAL A 113 -0.39 -11.06 -6.76
CA VAL A 113 0.16 -12.43 -6.74
C VAL A 113 -0.87 -13.42 -7.28
N ALA A 114 -2.13 -13.30 -6.86
CA ALA A 114 -3.20 -14.16 -7.37
C ALA A 114 -3.41 -13.95 -8.88
N ALA A 115 -3.40 -12.69 -9.35
CA ALA A 115 -3.49 -12.36 -10.76
C ALA A 115 -2.35 -12.96 -11.57
N ALA A 116 -1.10 -12.77 -11.12
CA ALA A 116 0.11 -13.27 -11.76
C ALA A 116 0.09 -14.81 -11.85
N ALA A 117 -0.28 -15.50 -10.78
CA ALA A 117 -0.39 -16.96 -10.76
C ALA A 117 -1.44 -17.47 -11.75
N ALA A 118 -2.64 -16.88 -11.74
CA ALA A 118 -3.74 -17.32 -12.59
C ALA A 118 -3.51 -17.07 -14.08
N LEU A 119 -2.85 -15.96 -14.42
CA LEU A 119 -2.53 -15.58 -15.79
C LEU A 119 -1.21 -16.19 -16.29
N GLY A 120 -0.40 -16.80 -15.41
CA GLY A 120 0.92 -17.31 -15.75
C GLY A 120 1.90 -16.20 -16.14
N LEU A 121 1.76 -15.00 -15.55
CA LEU A 121 2.59 -13.83 -15.84
C LEU A 121 3.64 -13.62 -14.73
N PRO A 122 4.84 -13.12 -15.06
CA PRO A 122 5.78 -12.62 -14.07
C PRO A 122 5.19 -11.46 -13.25
N LEU A 123 5.50 -11.46 -11.95
CA LEU A 123 5.23 -10.34 -11.05
C LEU A 123 6.52 -9.51 -10.92
N ILE A 124 6.43 -8.19 -11.01
CA ILE A 124 7.60 -7.32 -10.80
C ILE A 124 7.82 -7.14 -9.30
N ASP A 125 9.07 -7.28 -8.84
CA ASP A 125 9.50 -6.92 -7.48
C ASP A 125 9.58 -5.40 -7.34
N ALA A 126 8.42 -4.76 -7.45
CA ALA A 126 8.26 -3.32 -7.32
C ALA A 126 6.78 -2.97 -7.13
N ASP A 127 6.54 -1.77 -6.66
CA ASP A 127 5.20 -1.19 -6.61
C ASP A 127 5.21 0.31 -6.93
N GLY A 128 4.03 0.91 -7.04
CA GLY A 128 3.87 2.31 -7.39
C GLY A 128 4.14 3.29 -6.25
N MET A 129 4.28 2.84 -4.99
CA MET A 129 4.26 3.70 -3.81
C MET A 129 5.42 3.50 -2.83
N GLY A 130 5.90 2.27 -2.63
CA GLY A 130 6.79 1.88 -1.52
C GLY A 130 6.12 1.90 -0.14
N ARG A 131 4.83 2.22 -0.11
CA ARG A 131 3.92 2.27 1.04
C ARG A 131 2.48 2.17 0.52
N ALA A 132 1.48 2.58 1.29
CA ALA A 132 0.12 2.81 0.78
C ALA A 132 -0.28 4.29 0.86
N PHE A 133 -1.17 4.69 -0.04
CA PHE A 133 -1.84 5.99 -0.06
C PHE A 133 -3.31 5.84 -0.47
N PRO A 134 -4.20 6.77 -0.08
CA PRO A 134 -5.64 6.51 -0.20
C PRO A 134 -6.18 6.55 -1.64
N GLU A 135 -5.61 7.39 -2.51
CA GLU A 135 -6.23 7.74 -3.81
C GLU A 135 -5.39 7.20 -4.98
N LEU A 136 -6.06 6.77 -6.06
CA LEU A 136 -5.45 6.11 -7.22
C LEU A 136 -4.27 6.88 -7.83
N GLN A 137 -4.36 8.21 -7.91
CA GLN A 137 -3.30 9.02 -8.49
C GLN A 137 -2.04 9.11 -7.63
N MET A 138 -2.10 8.72 -6.34
CA MET A 138 -1.00 8.82 -5.38
C MET A 138 0.04 7.71 -5.56
N VAL A 139 0.52 7.54 -6.78
CA VAL A 139 1.56 6.60 -7.17
C VAL A 139 2.67 7.37 -7.90
N LEU A 140 3.91 6.94 -7.73
CA LEU A 140 5.06 7.52 -8.44
C LEU A 140 4.85 7.56 -9.96
N PRO A 141 4.28 6.54 -10.64
CA PRO A 141 3.93 6.63 -12.06
C PRO A 141 3.18 7.90 -12.47
N THR A 142 2.30 8.46 -11.63
CA THR A 142 1.65 9.74 -11.91
C THR A 142 2.65 10.89 -12.06
N LEU A 143 3.68 10.94 -11.20
CA LEU A 143 4.74 11.97 -11.25
C LEU A 143 5.62 11.83 -12.50
N TYR A 144 5.70 10.64 -13.08
CA TYR A 144 6.40 10.34 -14.34
C TYR A 144 5.48 10.45 -15.57
N GLY A 145 4.27 11.00 -15.41
CA GLY A 145 3.34 11.24 -16.51
C GLY A 145 2.60 9.98 -17.00
N VAL A 146 2.63 8.89 -16.25
CA VAL A 146 1.88 7.67 -16.58
C VAL A 146 0.43 7.85 -16.16
N THR A 147 -0.47 7.62 -17.11
CA THR A 147 -1.92 7.69 -16.86
C THR A 147 -2.44 6.35 -16.37
N ALA A 148 -3.32 6.37 -15.38
CA ALA A 148 -4.13 5.22 -14.99
C ALA A 148 -5.06 4.77 -16.12
N SER A 149 -5.45 5.71 -17.01
CA SER A 149 -6.30 5.48 -18.17
C SER A 149 -5.53 4.84 -19.35
N PRO A 150 -6.10 3.86 -20.06
CA PRO A 150 -7.36 3.19 -19.74
C PRO A 150 -7.28 2.40 -18.42
N LEU A 151 -8.29 2.53 -17.58
CA LEU A 151 -8.46 1.75 -16.36
C LEU A 151 -9.57 0.73 -16.59
N ALA A 152 -9.29 -0.57 -16.46
CA ALA A 152 -10.34 -1.57 -16.39
C ALA A 152 -10.73 -1.85 -14.94
N PHE A 153 -11.97 -2.26 -14.75
CA PHE A 153 -12.49 -2.67 -13.46
C PHE A 153 -13.53 -3.77 -13.60
N SER A 154 -13.72 -4.54 -12.52
CA SER A 154 -14.76 -5.57 -12.46
C SER A 154 -15.27 -5.82 -11.04
N ASP A 155 -16.43 -6.44 -10.97
CA ASP A 155 -17.05 -6.91 -9.72
C ASP A 155 -17.27 -8.43 -9.72
N GLU A 156 -17.67 -8.96 -8.56
CA GLU A 156 -17.95 -10.36 -8.30
C GLU A 156 -19.15 -10.91 -9.10
N LYS A 157 -19.96 -10.03 -9.70
CA LYS A 157 -21.11 -10.42 -10.54
C LYS A 157 -20.70 -10.65 -11.99
N GLY A 158 -19.44 -10.38 -12.34
CA GLY A 158 -18.91 -10.50 -13.69
C GLY A 158 -19.13 -9.27 -14.56
N ASN A 159 -19.53 -8.12 -13.98
CA ASN A 159 -19.52 -6.86 -14.71
C ASN A 159 -18.07 -6.45 -14.96
N VAL A 160 -17.77 -6.01 -16.17
CA VAL A 160 -16.43 -5.53 -16.55
C VAL A 160 -16.58 -4.24 -17.34
N GLY A 161 -15.81 -3.23 -16.97
CA GLY A 161 -15.75 -1.95 -17.68
C GLY A 161 -14.31 -1.56 -18.00
N VAL A 162 -14.16 -0.75 -19.06
CA VAL A 162 -12.90 -0.05 -19.37
C VAL A 162 -13.21 1.44 -19.44
N LEU A 163 -12.55 2.21 -18.59
CA LEU A 163 -12.71 3.64 -18.43
C LEU A 163 -11.59 4.38 -19.15
N GLN A 164 -11.97 5.33 -20.00
CA GLN A 164 -11.08 6.31 -20.62
C GLN A 164 -11.35 7.69 -20.02
N THR A 165 -10.32 8.33 -19.48
CA THR A 165 -10.41 9.64 -18.82
C THR A 165 -9.29 10.56 -19.27
N VAL A 166 -9.42 11.84 -18.92
CA VAL A 166 -8.47 12.89 -19.30
C VAL A 166 -7.23 12.95 -18.40
N ASP A 167 -7.32 12.47 -17.15
CA ASP A 167 -6.22 12.42 -16.18
C ASP A 167 -6.51 11.43 -15.03
N ASN A 168 -5.54 11.25 -14.12
CA ASN A 168 -5.65 10.30 -13.01
C ASN A 168 -6.68 10.75 -11.96
N HIS A 169 -6.89 12.04 -11.75
CA HIS A 169 -7.91 12.55 -10.83
C HIS A 169 -9.33 12.26 -11.33
N TRP A 170 -9.59 12.40 -12.62
CA TRP A 170 -10.86 12.01 -13.23
C TRP A 170 -11.05 10.50 -13.23
N THR A 171 -9.97 9.74 -13.42
CA THR A 171 -10.00 8.27 -13.28
C THR A 171 -10.47 7.87 -11.90
N GLU A 172 -9.82 8.38 -10.84
CA GLU A 172 -10.19 8.15 -9.44
C GLU A 172 -11.66 8.50 -9.18
N ARG A 173 -12.08 9.71 -9.59
CA ARG A 173 -13.45 10.20 -9.34
C ARG A 173 -14.52 9.34 -9.99
N ILE A 174 -14.33 8.92 -11.24
CA ILE A 174 -15.34 8.12 -11.97
C ILE A 174 -15.27 6.65 -11.52
N ALA A 175 -14.08 6.08 -11.38
CA ALA A 175 -13.91 4.71 -10.90
C ALA A 175 -14.51 4.52 -9.50
N ARG A 176 -14.39 5.52 -8.62
CA ARG A 176 -15.02 5.49 -7.29
C ARG A 176 -16.54 5.49 -7.33
N VAL A 177 -17.17 6.17 -8.30
CA VAL A 177 -18.63 6.08 -8.50
C VAL A 177 -19.02 4.67 -8.94
N ALA A 178 -18.30 4.09 -9.91
CA ALA A 178 -18.54 2.72 -10.35
C ALA A 178 -18.35 1.71 -9.20
N CYS A 179 -17.29 1.88 -8.40
CA CYS A 179 -17.02 1.08 -7.20
C CYS A 179 -18.22 1.09 -6.23
N VAL A 180 -18.78 2.26 -5.92
CA VAL A 180 -19.94 2.38 -5.03
C VAL A 180 -21.15 1.63 -5.59
N GLU A 181 -21.49 1.83 -6.86
CA GLU A 181 -22.62 1.14 -7.51
C GLU A 181 -22.42 -0.38 -7.61
N MET A 182 -21.16 -0.83 -7.73
CA MET A 182 -20.78 -2.25 -7.74
C MET A 182 -20.68 -2.88 -6.35
N GLY A 183 -21.12 -2.16 -5.30
CA GLY A 183 -21.12 -2.66 -3.92
C GLY A 183 -19.83 -2.37 -3.16
N CYS A 184 -19.24 -1.20 -3.39
CA CYS A 184 -18.11 -0.62 -2.64
C CYS A 184 -16.79 -1.41 -2.65
N SER A 185 -16.63 -2.36 -3.58
CA SER A 185 -15.38 -3.10 -3.80
C SER A 185 -15.34 -3.63 -5.23
N ILE A 186 -14.27 -3.31 -5.95
CA ILE A 186 -14.00 -3.73 -7.32
C ILE A 186 -12.51 -4.06 -7.47
N MET A 187 -12.19 -4.96 -8.40
CA MET A 187 -10.83 -5.14 -8.87
C MET A 187 -10.54 -4.16 -9.99
N ILE A 188 -9.32 -3.64 -10.02
CA ILE A 188 -8.88 -2.68 -11.02
C ILE A 188 -7.56 -3.11 -11.64
N SER A 189 -7.40 -2.77 -12.92
CA SER A 189 -6.11 -2.82 -13.59
C SER A 189 -5.94 -1.57 -14.44
N GLY A 190 -4.72 -1.03 -14.49
CA GLY A 190 -4.42 0.24 -15.14
C GLY A 190 -2.94 0.53 -15.19
N PHE A 191 -2.62 1.81 -15.35
CA PHE A 191 -1.24 2.30 -15.49
C PHE A 191 -0.41 1.51 -16.50
N PRO A 192 -0.90 1.36 -17.76
CA PRO A 192 -0.13 0.66 -18.79
C PRO A 192 1.18 1.38 -19.06
N MET A 193 2.29 0.68 -18.86
CA MET A 193 3.61 1.24 -19.04
C MET A 193 4.58 0.25 -19.71
N PRO A 194 5.50 0.75 -20.56
CA PRO A 194 6.59 -0.06 -21.09
C PRO A 194 7.69 -0.27 -20.04
N GLY A 195 8.54 -1.26 -20.25
CA GLY A 195 9.64 -1.60 -19.33
C GLY A 195 10.52 -0.43 -18.90
N PRO A 196 10.97 0.48 -19.79
CA PRO A 196 11.80 1.61 -19.42
C PRO A 196 11.10 2.57 -18.46
N VAL A 197 9.80 2.80 -18.65
CA VAL A 197 9.01 3.67 -17.77
C VAL A 197 8.81 2.99 -16.41
N ALA A 198 8.52 1.68 -16.38
CA ALA A 198 8.40 0.93 -15.12
C ALA A 198 9.69 1.02 -14.27
N ARG A 199 10.86 0.93 -14.89
CA ARG A 199 12.17 1.06 -14.21
C ARG A 199 12.38 2.44 -13.57
N GLU A 200 11.88 3.49 -14.20
CA GLU A 200 12.01 4.86 -13.69
C GLU A 200 10.92 5.20 -12.65
N ALA A 201 9.71 4.67 -12.84
CA ALA A 201 8.52 5.12 -12.15
C ALA A 201 8.11 4.28 -10.94
N LEU A 202 8.58 3.04 -10.80
CA LEU A 202 8.23 2.17 -9.67
C LEU A 202 9.30 2.20 -8.56
N VAL A 203 8.92 1.77 -7.36
CA VAL A 203 9.81 1.57 -6.21
C VAL A 203 10.36 0.14 -6.27
N PRO A 204 11.68 -0.05 -6.48
CA PRO A 204 12.27 -1.39 -6.63
C PRO A 204 12.31 -2.17 -5.30
N GLY A 205 12.18 -3.49 -5.39
CA GLY A 205 12.45 -4.44 -4.30
C GLY A 205 11.40 -4.48 -3.19
N SER A 206 10.25 -3.86 -3.39
CA SER A 206 9.27 -3.66 -2.32
C SER A 206 8.57 -4.95 -1.88
N LEU A 207 8.40 -5.94 -2.77
CA LEU A 207 7.82 -7.23 -2.40
C LEU A 207 8.82 -8.07 -1.59
N GLN A 208 10.08 -8.08 -2.01
CA GLN A 208 11.13 -8.74 -1.23
C GLN A 208 11.28 -8.06 0.15
N HIS A 209 11.20 -6.72 0.22
CA HIS A 209 11.23 -5.98 1.49
C HIS A 209 10.06 -6.36 2.41
N CYS A 210 8.84 -6.50 1.88
CA CYS A 210 7.72 -7.04 2.65
C CYS A 210 8.04 -8.42 3.24
N VAL A 211 8.57 -9.34 2.43
CA VAL A 211 8.91 -10.68 2.95
C VAL A 211 10.00 -10.62 4.01
N ASP A 212 11.01 -9.77 3.85
CA ASP A 212 12.09 -9.61 4.83
C ASP A 212 11.58 -9.05 6.16
N ILE A 213 10.67 -8.07 6.12
CA ILE A 213 9.97 -7.54 7.31
C ILE A 213 9.13 -8.64 7.98
N GLY A 214 8.26 -9.31 7.21
CA GLY A 214 7.33 -10.29 7.78
C GLY A 214 8.03 -11.49 8.40
N SER A 215 9.06 -12.01 7.72
CA SER A 215 9.90 -13.09 8.24
C SER A 215 10.80 -12.62 9.39
N GLY A 216 11.28 -11.38 9.36
CA GLY A 216 12.03 -10.76 10.45
C GLY A 216 11.24 -10.69 11.76
N ILE A 217 9.97 -10.29 11.70
CA ILE A 217 9.04 -10.31 12.85
C ILE A 217 8.83 -11.76 13.34
N ALA A 218 8.54 -12.69 12.43
CA ALA A 218 8.32 -14.10 12.79
C ALA A 218 9.55 -14.72 13.47
N ARG A 219 10.74 -14.45 12.94
CA ARG A 219 12.02 -14.89 13.51
C ARG A 219 12.25 -14.31 14.89
N ALA A 220 12.05 -13.00 15.08
CA ALA A 220 12.24 -12.37 16.38
C ALA A 220 11.34 -12.99 17.46
N ARG A 221 10.07 -13.27 17.12
CA ARG A 221 9.14 -13.99 18.02
C ARG A 221 9.65 -15.38 18.37
N ALA A 222 10.11 -16.16 17.38
CA ALA A 222 10.61 -17.52 17.58
C ALA A 222 11.87 -17.54 18.46
N GLU A 223 12.75 -16.55 18.27
CA GLU A 223 13.99 -16.37 19.02
C GLU A 223 13.78 -15.67 20.37
N LYS A 224 12.55 -15.22 20.67
CA LYS A 224 12.18 -14.46 21.88
C LYS A 224 12.99 -13.16 22.03
N THR A 225 13.29 -12.52 20.91
CA THR A 225 13.84 -11.16 20.84
C THR A 225 12.72 -10.16 20.54
N ASP A 226 12.99 -8.85 20.62
CA ASP A 226 11.97 -7.83 20.41
C ASP A 226 11.59 -7.68 18.92
N PRO A 227 10.36 -8.08 18.51
CA PRO A 227 9.95 -8.01 17.11
C PRO A 227 9.78 -6.59 16.57
N VAL A 228 9.46 -5.61 17.43
CA VAL A 228 9.36 -4.21 17.01
C VAL A 228 10.74 -3.65 16.72
N SER A 229 11.73 -3.90 17.58
CA SER A 229 13.12 -3.50 17.32
C SER A 229 13.67 -4.12 16.02
N ALA A 230 13.34 -5.38 15.73
CA ALA A 230 13.69 -6.03 14.46
C ALA A 230 13.05 -5.32 13.25
N THR A 231 11.77 -4.94 13.37
CA THR A 231 11.05 -4.19 12.34
C THR A 231 11.66 -2.81 12.10
N VAL A 232 11.98 -2.08 13.17
CA VAL A 232 12.63 -0.75 13.10
C VAL A 232 13.97 -0.84 12.36
N ALA A 233 14.78 -1.85 12.64
CA ALA A 233 16.07 -2.05 11.97
C ALA A 233 15.92 -2.40 10.48
N LEU A 234 14.91 -3.19 10.10
CA LEU A 234 14.64 -3.54 8.69
C LEU A 234 14.06 -2.39 7.87
N LEU A 235 13.51 -1.37 8.54
CA LEU A 235 12.94 -0.19 7.91
C LEU A 235 13.90 1.01 7.89
N ASP A 236 15.08 0.90 8.51
CA ASP A 236 15.94 2.05 8.83
C ASP A 236 15.13 3.18 9.53
N GLY A 237 14.20 2.77 10.39
CA GLY A 237 13.24 3.67 11.04
C GLY A 237 13.62 4.03 12.47
N ARG A 238 12.66 4.63 13.18
CA ARG A 238 12.73 4.84 14.63
C ARG A 238 11.40 4.54 15.30
N GLU A 239 11.46 3.96 16.48
CA GLU A 239 10.33 4.02 17.42
C GLU A 239 10.35 5.39 18.11
N PHE A 240 9.19 6.06 18.16
CA PHE A 240 9.09 7.38 18.77
C PHE A 240 7.99 7.49 19.84
N PHE A 241 7.10 6.50 19.94
CA PHE A 241 6.04 6.51 20.93
C PHE A 241 5.60 5.10 21.31
N GLY A 242 5.19 4.89 22.56
CA GLY A 242 4.61 3.64 23.03
C GLY A 242 3.54 3.92 24.08
N GLY A 243 2.47 3.15 24.09
CA GLY A 243 1.37 3.40 25.01
C GLY A 243 0.16 2.50 24.80
N LYS A 244 -0.97 2.92 25.36
CA LYS A 244 -2.26 2.23 25.25
C LYS A 244 -3.22 3.07 24.43
N VAL A 245 -3.91 2.46 23.47
CA VAL A 245 -5.00 3.11 22.75
C VAL A 245 -6.13 3.41 23.72
N VAL A 246 -6.46 4.70 23.90
CA VAL A 246 -7.50 5.17 24.84
C VAL A 246 -8.75 5.71 24.16
N ASP A 247 -8.67 6.00 22.86
CA ASP A 247 -9.82 6.45 22.08
C ASP A 247 -9.59 6.19 20.59
N VAL A 248 -10.67 5.88 19.87
CA VAL A 248 -10.67 5.72 18.40
C VAL A 248 -11.98 6.26 17.85
N GLU A 249 -11.88 7.38 17.13
CA GLU A 249 -12.98 7.97 16.37
C GLU A 249 -12.78 7.64 14.89
N ARG A 250 -13.76 7.00 14.25
CA ARG A 250 -13.71 6.66 12.83
C ARG A 250 -15.08 6.76 12.18
N GLY A 251 -15.12 7.34 10.99
CA GLY A 251 -16.30 7.36 10.12
C GLY A 251 -15.93 7.17 8.65
N THR A 252 -16.84 6.62 7.86
CA THR A 252 -16.67 6.48 6.41
C THR A 252 -17.29 7.68 5.71
N THR A 253 -16.49 8.47 4.99
CA THR A 253 -16.94 9.63 4.22
C THR A 253 -16.36 9.56 2.81
N ALA A 254 -17.20 9.72 1.79
CA ALA A 254 -16.81 9.67 0.37
C ALA A 254 -16.01 8.40 -0.03
N GLY A 255 -16.28 7.26 0.63
CA GLY A 255 -15.60 5.99 0.35
C GLY A 255 -14.24 5.82 1.04
N PHE A 256 -13.89 6.69 1.99
CA PHE A 256 -12.66 6.59 2.79
C PHE A 256 -12.97 6.48 4.28
N ALA A 257 -12.19 5.71 5.02
CA ALA A 257 -12.23 5.65 6.47
C ALA A 257 -11.40 6.80 7.05
N ARG A 258 -12.05 7.84 7.57
CA ARG A 258 -11.39 9.00 8.17
C ARG A 258 -11.57 8.99 9.68
N GLY A 259 -10.54 9.39 10.41
CA GLY A 259 -10.62 9.34 11.85
C GLY A 259 -9.37 9.79 12.59
N ARG A 260 -9.43 9.61 13.91
CA ARG A 260 -8.33 9.85 14.83
C ARG A 260 -8.27 8.75 15.88
N ALA A 261 -7.05 8.41 16.31
CA ALA A 261 -6.82 7.54 17.45
C ALA A 261 -5.95 8.26 18.47
N ARG A 262 -6.20 8.02 19.76
CA ARG A 262 -5.40 8.56 20.87
C ARG A 262 -4.68 7.44 21.58
N ILE A 263 -3.38 7.60 21.78
CA ILE A 263 -2.52 6.65 22.49
C ILE A 263 -1.92 7.38 23.70
N GLU A 264 -2.19 6.86 24.89
CA GLU A 264 -1.66 7.39 26.15
C GLU A 264 -0.41 6.60 26.54
N GLY A 265 0.70 7.30 26.71
CA GLY A 265 2.00 6.76 27.10
C GLY A 265 2.71 7.67 28.10
N ASP A 266 3.94 7.31 28.46
CA ASP A 266 4.70 8.06 29.47
C ASP A 266 5.05 9.48 29.00
N ALA A 267 5.17 9.68 27.69
CA ALA A 267 5.46 10.97 27.05
C ALA A 267 4.20 11.83 26.78
N GLY A 268 3.03 11.44 27.31
CA GLY A 268 1.76 12.16 27.14
C GLY A 268 0.76 11.43 26.25
N THR A 269 -0.03 12.18 25.48
CA THR A 269 -1.02 11.61 24.56
C THR A 269 -0.60 11.87 23.11
N LEU A 270 -0.35 10.81 22.35
CA LEU A 270 -0.20 10.87 20.91
C LEU A 270 -1.58 10.83 20.24
N THR A 271 -1.81 11.74 19.30
CA THR A 271 -2.93 11.71 18.38
C THR A 271 -2.46 11.29 16.99
N LEU A 272 -3.02 10.20 16.49
CA LEU A 272 -2.88 9.76 15.10
C LEU A 272 -4.07 10.27 14.30
N SER A 273 -3.84 10.91 13.17
CA SER A 273 -4.89 11.26 12.20
C SER A 273 -4.73 10.43 10.94
N PHE A 274 -5.83 9.91 10.39
CA PHE A 274 -5.78 8.99 9.26
C PHE A 274 -6.95 9.19 8.27
N GLN A 275 -6.68 8.86 7.01
CA GLN A 275 -7.66 8.61 5.94
C GLN A 275 -7.23 7.30 5.28
N ASN A 276 -7.83 6.17 5.64
CA ASN A 276 -7.33 4.80 5.38
C ASN A 276 -5.93 4.54 5.98
N GLU A 277 -4.92 5.31 5.59
CA GLU A 277 -3.56 5.28 6.10
C GLU A 277 -3.31 6.37 7.16
N HIS A 278 -2.33 6.15 8.05
CA HIS A 278 -1.87 7.15 9.01
C HIS A 278 -1.16 8.30 8.30
N LEU A 279 -1.64 9.52 8.56
CA LEU A 279 -1.18 10.74 7.89
C LEU A 279 -0.35 11.64 8.81
N ILE A 280 -0.69 11.73 10.09
CA ILE A 280 -0.02 12.61 11.05
C ILE A 280 0.04 11.92 12.41
N ALA A 281 1.21 11.99 13.05
CA ALA A 281 1.41 11.63 14.45
C ALA A 281 1.91 12.86 15.22
N ARG A 282 1.13 13.30 16.22
CA ARG A 282 1.48 14.48 17.02
C ARG A 282 0.97 14.39 18.46
N THR A 283 1.66 15.05 19.40
CA THR A 283 1.09 15.43 20.69
C THR A 283 0.48 16.82 20.58
N ASP A 284 0.02 17.39 21.70
CA ASP A 284 -0.46 18.78 21.74
C ASP A 284 0.68 19.79 21.48
N ASP A 285 1.93 19.42 21.79
CA ASP A 285 3.10 20.29 21.74
C ASP A 285 4.03 20.03 20.53
N GLU A 286 4.00 18.84 19.93
CA GLU A 286 4.98 18.40 18.93
C GLU A 286 4.35 17.57 17.81
N VAL A 287 4.74 17.84 16.56
CA VAL A 287 4.47 16.97 15.40
C VAL A 287 5.67 16.06 15.20
N PHE A 288 5.47 14.75 15.35
CA PHE A 288 6.55 13.77 15.25
C PHE A 288 6.87 13.44 13.80
N VAL A 289 5.83 13.17 13.00
CA VAL A 289 5.95 12.70 11.61
C VAL A 289 4.67 13.03 10.86
N THR A 290 4.80 13.33 9.57
CA THR A 290 3.67 13.38 8.63
C THR A 290 3.92 12.48 7.43
N THR A 291 2.86 12.16 6.70
CA THR A 291 2.94 11.72 5.30
C THR A 291 3.83 12.69 4.50
N PRO A 292 4.68 12.22 3.57
CA PRO A 292 4.73 10.88 2.98
C PRO A 292 5.59 9.84 3.71
N ASP A 293 6.30 10.21 4.78
CA ASP A 293 7.02 9.21 5.57
C ASP A 293 6.05 8.29 6.35
N LEU A 294 6.50 7.07 6.62
CA LEU A 294 5.63 5.99 7.10
C LEU A 294 5.36 6.20 8.58
N ILE A 295 4.08 6.06 8.96
CA ILE A 295 3.63 6.03 10.35
C ILE A 295 2.97 4.67 10.57
N ILE A 296 3.57 3.86 11.45
CA ILE A 296 3.26 2.44 11.60
C ILE A 296 2.89 2.19 13.06
N VAL A 297 1.77 1.50 13.29
CA VAL A 297 1.36 1.07 14.62
C VAL A 297 1.51 -0.44 14.72
N LEU A 298 2.29 -0.89 15.69
CA LEU A 298 2.55 -2.30 15.95
C LEU A 298 2.00 -2.67 17.33
N ASP A 299 1.47 -3.89 17.46
CA ASP A 299 1.20 -4.49 18.77
C ASP A 299 2.50 -4.55 19.59
N ALA A 300 2.44 -4.10 20.85
CA ALA A 300 3.65 -3.86 21.64
C ALA A 300 4.43 -5.13 21.99
N GLU A 301 3.78 -6.29 22.05
CA GLU A 301 4.39 -7.56 22.44
C GLU A 301 4.75 -8.42 21.23
N SER A 302 3.80 -8.59 20.31
CA SER A 302 3.99 -9.42 19.13
C SER A 302 4.68 -8.67 17.98
N GLY A 303 4.58 -7.34 17.91
CA GLY A 303 5.02 -6.58 16.73
C GLY A 303 4.14 -6.82 15.49
N GLU A 304 2.93 -7.37 15.66
CA GLU A 304 1.98 -7.49 14.54
C GLU A 304 1.50 -6.10 14.14
N PRO A 305 1.49 -5.74 12.84
CA PRO A 305 0.95 -4.47 12.39
C PRO A 305 -0.54 -4.36 12.66
N ILE A 306 -0.98 -3.18 13.08
CA ILE A 306 -2.38 -2.88 13.35
C ILE A 306 -2.87 -1.87 12.32
N THR A 307 -3.84 -2.28 11.50
CA THR A 307 -4.47 -1.38 10.53
C THR A 307 -5.34 -0.34 11.23
N THR A 308 -5.68 0.76 10.54
CA THR A 308 -6.65 1.75 11.03
C THR A 308 -8.02 1.09 11.23
N GLU A 309 -8.37 0.06 10.44
CA GLU A 309 -9.56 -0.73 10.70
C GLU A 309 -9.45 -1.60 11.95
N GLY A 310 -8.24 -2.02 12.32
CA GLY A 310 -7.91 -2.91 13.44
C GLY A 310 -7.61 -2.22 14.78
N LEU A 311 -7.39 -0.90 14.79
CA LEU A 311 -7.15 -0.14 16.03
C LEU A 311 -8.36 -0.17 16.98
N ARG A 312 -8.13 -0.58 18.24
CA ARG A 312 -9.17 -0.74 19.27
C ARG A 312 -8.69 -0.20 20.61
N TYR A 313 -9.65 0.31 21.39
CA TYR A 313 -9.43 0.68 22.79
C TYR A 313 -8.78 -0.47 23.57
N GLY A 314 -7.78 -0.14 24.39
CA GLY A 314 -7.11 -1.07 25.29
C GLY A 314 -5.91 -1.81 24.69
N GLN A 315 -5.70 -1.75 23.37
CA GLN A 315 -4.49 -2.30 22.74
C GLN A 315 -3.24 -1.56 23.26
N ARG A 316 -2.20 -2.33 23.58
CA ARG A 316 -0.87 -1.78 23.88
C ARG A 316 -0.06 -1.76 22.60
N VAL A 317 0.45 -0.61 22.22
CA VAL A 317 1.04 -0.40 20.91
C VAL A 317 2.36 0.35 21.00
N ARG A 318 3.20 0.14 19.99
CA ARG A 318 4.43 0.90 19.73
C ARG A 318 4.30 1.53 18.34
N VAL A 319 4.69 2.79 18.24
CA VAL A 319 4.53 3.59 17.02
C VAL A 319 5.92 3.86 16.43
N VAL A 320 6.05 3.50 15.17
CA VAL A 320 7.30 3.55 14.40
C VAL A 320 7.16 4.53 13.24
N ALA A 321 8.22 5.27 13.00
CA ALA A 321 8.42 6.12 11.84
C ALA A 321 9.48 5.49 10.93
N ALA A 322 9.28 5.52 9.61
CA ALA A 322 10.28 5.06 8.66
C ALA A 322 10.32 5.96 7.40
N PRO A 323 11.48 6.08 6.74
CA PRO A 323 11.60 6.85 5.51
C PRO A 323 10.74 6.25 4.40
N SER A 324 10.07 7.11 3.65
CA SER A 324 9.49 6.77 2.34
C SER A 324 10.52 6.93 1.22
N ASP A 325 10.18 6.46 0.01
CA ASP A 325 11.02 6.67 -1.17
C ASP A 325 11.35 8.18 -1.31
N PRO A 326 12.63 8.56 -1.50
CA PRO A 326 13.05 9.96 -1.56
C PRO A 326 12.30 10.81 -2.60
N ARG A 327 11.74 10.19 -3.65
CA ARG A 327 10.96 10.87 -4.68
C ARG A 327 9.67 11.48 -4.14
N TRP A 328 9.13 10.97 -3.03
CA TRP A 328 7.94 11.52 -2.39
C TRP A 328 8.13 12.89 -1.74
N HIS A 329 9.39 13.30 -1.56
CA HIS A 329 9.78 14.54 -0.90
C HIS A 329 10.07 15.67 -1.89
N GLN A 330 9.82 15.45 -3.18
CA GLN A 330 9.83 16.49 -4.19
C GLN A 330 8.59 17.38 -4.07
N GLU A 331 8.68 18.65 -4.47
CA GLU A 331 7.58 19.61 -4.35
C GLU A 331 6.26 19.11 -4.97
N ALA A 332 6.33 18.57 -6.19
CA ALA A 332 5.15 18.02 -6.89
C ALA A 332 4.55 16.80 -6.17
N ALA A 333 5.39 15.99 -5.52
CA ALA A 333 4.96 14.84 -4.75
C ALA A 333 4.30 15.28 -3.44
N LEU A 334 4.91 16.21 -2.70
CA LEU A 334 4.34 16.77 -1.47
C LEU A 334 3.02 17.50 -1.72
N ALA A 335 2.84 18.14 -2.88
CA ALA A 335 1.56 18.71 -3.28
C ALA A 335 0.47 17.64 -3.47
N MET A 336 0.84 16.39 -3.76
CA MET A 336 -0.07 15.27 -4.02
C MET A 336 -0.32 14.39 -2.78
N VAL A 337 0.69 14.18 -1.92
CA VAL A 337 0.63 13.22 -0.80
C VAL A 337 1.05 13.81 0.55
N GLY A 338 1.43 15.09 0.60
CA GLY A 338 1.79 15.77 1.83
C GLY A 338 0.57 16.14 2.68
N PRO A 339 0.78 16.57 3.94
CA PRO A 339 -0.31 16.89 4.88
C PRO A 339 -1.27 17.95 4.34
N GLY A 340 -0.77 18.91 3.55
CA GLY A 340 -1.58 19.95 2.92
C GLY A 340 -2.64 19.42 1.95
N TYR A 341 -2.35 18.35 1.19
CA TYR A 341 -3.32 17.72 0.31
C TYR A 341 -4.54 17.20 1.09
N PHE A 342 -4.29 16.63 2.26
CA PHE A 342 -5.31 16.10 3.15
C PHE A 342 -6.00 17.17 4.02
N GLY A 343 -5.69 18.45 3.80
CA GLY A 343 -6.30 19.58 4.49
C GLY A 343 -5.72 19.88 5.87
N TYR A 344 -4.50 19.39 6.17
CA TYR A 344 -3.80 19.75 7.39
C TYR A 344 -2.85 20.92 7.16
N ASP A 345 -3.07 22.00 7.91
CA ASP A 345 -2.20 23.18 7.94
C ASP A 345 -1.00 22.93 8.88
N VAL A 346 -0.13 22.01 8.48
CA VAL A 346 1.15 21.71 9.14
C VAL A 346 2.22 21.51 8.08
N PRO A 347 3.49 21.90 8.33
CA PRO A 347 4.58 21.54 7.45
C PRO A 347 4.75 20.02 7.40
N SER A 348 5.35 19.52 6.32
CA SER A 348 5.78 18.12 6.26
C SER A 348 6.90 17.90 7.29
N HIS A 349 6.79 16.85 8.10
CA HIS A 349 7.82 16.40 9.04
C HIS A 349 8.31 15.01 8.62
N ARG A 350 9.61 14.90 8.41
CA ARG A 350 10.29 13.65 8.06
C ARG A 350 10.19 12.63 9.18
N PHE A 351 10.50 11.37 8.86
CA PHE A 351 10.47 10.26 9.80
C PHE A 351 11.32 10.52 11.05
N ASP A 352 12.40 11.31 10.96
CA ASP A 352 13.28 11.70 12.08
C ASP A 352 12.77 12.91 12.89
N GLY A 353 11.64 13.51 12.50
CA GLY A 353 11.03 14.68 13.13
C GLY A 353 11.43 16.02 12.49
N THR A 354 12.37 16.03 11.55
CA THR A 354 12.83 17.27 10.92
C THR A 354 11.74 17.87 10.02
N PRO A 355 11.41 19.18 10.16
CA PRO A 355 10.50 19.84 9.23
C PRO A 355 11.17 19.98 7.86
N GLU A 356 10.44 19.65 6.79
CA GLU A 356 10.98 19.61 5.44
C GLU A 356 11.46 20.98 4.94
N GLY A 357 10.82 22.06 5.37
CA GLY A 357 11.26 23.44 5.09
C GLY A 357 12.58 23.84 5.76
N ALA A 358 13.03 23.11 6.78
CA ALA A 358 14.31 23.37 7.46
C ALA A 358 15.51 22.71 6.73
N LEU A 359 15.26 21.68 5.92
CA LEU A 359 16.30 20.97 5.17
C LEU A 359 16.83 21.80 3.99
N ALA A 360 15.98 22.62 3.37
CA ALA A 360 16.37 23.56 2.30
C ALA A 360 17.37 24.64 2.76
N GLY A 361 17.47 24.90 4.07
CA GLY A 361 18.43 25.84 4.66
C GLY A 361 19.79 25.24 5.04
N ALA A 362 19.93 23.90 4.99
CA ALA A 362 21.14 23.20 5.45
C ALA A 362 22.12 22.83 4.31
N VAL A 363 21.77 23.13 3.06
CA VAL A 363 22.57 22.83 1.85
C VAL A 363 22.95 24.11 1.08
N ALA A 364 23.00 25.26 1.76
CA ALA A 364 23.45 26.53 1.19
C ALA A 364 24.93 26.82 1.49
#